data_AF-A0A484FBB2-F1
#
_entry.id   AF-A0A484FBB2-F1
#
_cell.length_a   1.000
_cell.length_b   1.000
_cell.length_c   1.000
_cell.angle_alpha   90.00
_cell.angle_beta   90.00
_cell.angle_gamma   90.00
#
_symmetry.space_group_name_H-M   'P 1'
#
loop_
_entity.id
_entity.type
_entity.pdbx_description
1 polymer ?
#
loop_
_entity_poly.entity_id
_entity_poly.type
_entity_poly.pdbx_seq_one_letter_code
_entity_poly.pdbx_strand_id
1 'polypeptide(L)'
;MDTGYLEVASFIITTMKEGWGKCIACFESFEAQELYRADCGDRWCQGCTRSLFELSTKDQSLFPPECCGKEFPIYEDVLGADLLARWKAKRVEHTTEDKTYCHVPTCSAFIVPATIVGNVATCPACHATTCAICKAQTHDGACQEDHQAQEVLQIAEQMGWKRCGACKALIELRGGCNQMTCRCGHEFCYKCGATWHTCSYEGVEVLDQEVLDQDEQLRRWLESTPRG
;
A
#
# COMPACT_ATOMS: atom_id res chain seq x y z
N MET A 1 57.13 -23.04 19.57
CA MET A 1 56.50 -21.96 18.79
C MET A 1 55.14 -22.50 18.37
N ASP A 2 54.09 -21.91 18.93
CA ASP A 2 52.70 -22.40 19.00
C ASP A 2 52.07 -22.71 17.63
N THR A 3 51.99 -24.00 17.29
CA THR A 3 51.13 -24.49 16.19
C THR A 3 49.64 -24.42 16.55
N GLY A 4 49.32 -24.47 17.85
CA GLY A 4 47.95 -24.32 18.34
C GLY A 4 47.37 -22.93 18.05
N TYR A 5 48.16 -21.86 18.15
CA TYR A 5 47.70 -20.48 17.91
C TYR A 5 47.30 -20.23 16.45
N LEU A 6 47.98 -20.87 15.50
CA LEU A 6 47.66 -20.76 14.07
C LEU A 6 46.41 -21.57 13.71
N GLU A 7 46.16 -22.71 14.38
CA GLU A 7 44.94 -23.51 14.17
C GLU A 7 43.70 -22.84 14.79
N VAL A 8 43.77 -22.29 16.01
CA VAL A 8 42.66 -21.47 16.54
C VAL A 8 42.48 -20.18 15.75
N ALA A 9 43.55 -19.52 15.30
CA ALA A 9 43.42 -18.35 14.43
C ALA A 9 42.80 -18.72 13.08
N SER A 10 43.14 -19.87 12.48
CA SER A 10 42.52 -20.33 11.24
C SER A 10 41.06 -20.74 11.44
N PHE A 11 40.70 -21.39 12.54
CA PHE A 11 39.31 -21.68 12.89
C PHE A 11 38.52 -20.39 13.14
N ILE A 12 39.06 -19.42 13.88
CA ILE A 12 38.46 -18.10 14.11
C ILE A 12 38.34 -17.32 12.79
N ILE A 13 39.36 -17.28 11.94
CA ILE A 13 39.32 -16.60 10.63
C ILE A 13 38.34 -17.28 9.66
N THR A 14 38.16 -18.61 9.76
CA THR A 14 37.19 -19.36 8.97
C THR A 14 35.76 -19.13 9.48
N THR A 15 35.57 -18.98 10.79
CA THR A 15 34.30 -18.63 11.44
C THR A 15 33.95 -17.13 11.24
N MET A 16 34.95 -16.25 11.14
CA MET A 16 34.82 -14.80 10.89
C MET A 16 34.55 -14.43 9.42
N LYS A 17 34.39 -15.42 8.54
CA LYS A 17 33.89 -15.22 7.16
C LYS A 17 32.37 -15.30 7.06
N GLU A 18 31.66 -15.34 8.18
CA GLU A 18 30.22 -15.12 8.22
C GLU A 18 29.99 -13.60 8.28
N GLY A 19 29.76 -13.06 7.08
CA GLY A 19 29.88 -11.63 6.79
C GLY A 19 28.89 -10.75 7.56
N TRP A 20 29.31 -9.51 7.80
CA TRP A 20 28.43 -8.46 8.29
C TRP A 20 27.60 -7.88 7.13
N GLY A 21 26.41 -7.39 7.43
CA GLY A 21 25.55 -6.70 6.46
C GLY A 21 24.90 -5.46 7.06
N LYS A 22 24.37 -4.58 6.20
CA LYS A 22 23.62 -3.40 6.62
C LYS A 22 22.13 -3.58 6.36
N CYS A 23 21.32 -3.13 7.31
CA CYS A 23 19.88 -2.98 7.11
C CYS A 23 19.60 -1.80 6.17
N ILE A 24 18.74 -1.96 5.17
CA ILE A 24 18.40 -0.88 4.23
C ILE A 24 17.57 0.24 4.89
N ALA A 25 16.82 -0.08 5.96
CA ALA A 25 15.92 0.87 6.60
C ALA A 25 16.60 1.74 7.68
N CYS A 26 17.36 1.13 8.59
CA CYS A 26 18.07 1.88 9.65
C CYS A 26 19.55 2.14 9.35
N PHE A 27 20.11 1.55 8.29
CA PHE A 27 21.53 1.65 7.91
C PHE A 27 22.54 1.12 8.94
N GLU A 28 22.07 0.50 10.03
CA GLU A 28 22.91 -0.16 11.03
C GLU A 28 23.46 -1.50 10.52
N SER A 29 24.58 -1.94 11.11
CA SER A 29 25.28 -3.17 10.72
C SER A 29 24.95 -4.31 11.69
N PHE A 30 24.68 -5.48 11.12
CA PHE A 30 24.30 -6.70 11.84
C PHE A 30 25.09 -7.88 11.29
N GLU A 31 25.11 -8.99 12.04
CA GLU A 31 25.59 -10.26 11.49
C GLU A 31 24.67 -10.70 10.35
N ALA A 32 25.20 -11.31 9.27
CA ALA A 32 24.38 -11.70 8.13
C ALA A 32 23.21 -12.62 8.49
N GLN A 33 23.35 -13.43 9.54
CA GLN A 33 22.29 -14.32 10.04
C GLN A 33 21.13 -13.57 10.73
N GLU A 34 21.35 -12.34 11.18
CA GLU A 34 20.32 -11.49 11.81
C GLU A 34 19.59 -10.60 10.80
N LEU A 35 19.91 -10.76 9.50
CA LEU A 35 19.35 -10.00 8.40
C LEU A 35 18.39 -10.84 7.57
N TYR A 36 17.19 -10.30 7.38
CA TYR A 36 16.11 -10.86 6.58
C TYR A 36 16.15 -10.27 5.18
N ARG A 37 15.95 -11.09 4.16
CA ARG A 37 16.03 -10.67 2.75
C ARG A 37 14.65 -10.43 2.16
N ALA A 38 14.48 -9.31 1.49
CA ALA A 38 13.38 -9.10 0.56
C ALA A 38 13.68 -9.73 -0.82
N ASP A 39 12.63 -9.88 -1.63
CA ASP A 39 12.73 -10.44 -2.99
C ASP A 39 13.43 -9.51 -4.00
N CYS A 40 13.70 -8.26 -3.63
CA CYS A 40 14.61 -7.37 -4.36
C CYS A 40 16.10 -7.62 -4.02
N GLY A 41 16.38 -8.39 -2.97
CA GLY A 41 17.73 -8.66 -2.47
C GLY A 41 18.18 -7.78 -1.31
N ASP A 42 17.42 -6.72 -0.98
CA ASP A 42 17.71 -5.86 0.16
C ASP A 42 17.62 -6.61 1.49
N ARG A 43 18.45 -6.19 2.44
CA ARG A 43 18.58 -6.80 3.76
C ARG A 43 17.98 -5.91 4.83
N TRP A 44 17.24 -6.51 5.76
CA TRP A 44 16.51 -5.84 6.82
C TRP A 44 16.84 -6.47 8.16
N CYS A 45 17.09 -5.67 9.20
CA CYS A 45 17.23 -6.22 10.55
C CYS A 45 15.86 -6.66 11.09
N GLN A 46 15.89 -7.48 12.14
CA GLN A 46 14.67 -7.96 12.82
C GLN A 46 13.74 -6.80 13.21
N GLY A 47 14.30 -5.75 13.83
CA GLY A 47 13.51 -4.60 14.32
C GLY A 47 12.80 -3.85 13.20
N CYS A 48 13.50 -3.52 12.11
CA CYS A 48 12.89 -2.84 10.97
C CYS A 48 11.88 -3.72 10.22
N THR A 49 12.15 -5.02 10.10
CA THR A 49 11.19 -5.98 9.52
C THR A 49 9.91 -6.01 10.33
N ARG A 50 10.01 -6.11 11.66
CA ARG A 50 8.85 -6.12 12.55
C ARG A 50 8.05 -4.82 12.48
N SER A 51 8.73 -3.68 12.48
CA SER A 51 8.12 -2.35 12.33
C SER A 51 7.40 -2.18 10.99
N LEU A 52 7.96 -2.68 9.89
CA LEU A 52 7.32 -2.66 8.56
C LEU A 52 5.95 -3.36 8.60
N PHE A 53 5.90 -4.57 9.17
CA PHE A 53 4.64 -5.30 9.32
C PHE A 53 3.68 -4.60 10.29
N GLU A 54 4.16 -4.11 11.45
CA GLU A 54 3.32 -3.38 12.40
C GLU A 54 2.65 -2.16 11.77
N LEU A 55 3.40 -1.37 11.00
CA LEU A 55 2.88 -0.20 10.29
C LEU A 55 1.84 -0.60 9.24
N SER A 56 2.10 -1.65 8.45
CA SER A 56 1.13 -2.16 7.47
C SER A 56 -0.20 -2.59 8.09
N THR A 57 -0.21 -3.04 9.36
CA THR A 57 -1.46 -3.39 10.05
C THR A 57 -2.28 -2.18 10.52
N LYS A 58 -1.65 -0.99 10.59
CA LYS A 58 -2.27 0.25 11.09
C LYS A 58 -2.67 1.19 9.96
N ASP A 59 -1.88 1.24 8.89
CA ASP A 59 -2.10 2.10 7.74
C ASP A 59 -2.38 1.26 6.48
N GLN A 60 -3.57 1.41 5.93
CA GLN A 60 -3.99 0.71 4.72
C GLN A 60 -3.10 1.03 3.52
N SER A 61 -2.55 2.24 3.44
CA SER A 61 -1.67 2.64 2.33
C SER A 61 -0.31 1.96 2.36
N LEU A 62 0.06 1.34 3.49
CA LEU A 62 1.28 0.56 3.67
C LEU A 62 1.02 -0.95 3.58
N PHE A 63 -0.18 -1.35 3.12
CA PHE A 63 -0.56 -2.76 2.97
C PHE A 63 -0.65 -3.15 1.49
N PRO A 64 -0.02 -4.25 1.07
CA PRO A 64 0.84 -5.13 1.86
C PRO A 64 2.20 -4.45 2.19
N PRO A 65 2.94 -4.96 3.20
CA PRO A 65 4.32 -4.51 3.42
C PRO A 65 5.15 -4.83 2.18
N GLU A 66 5.88 -3.84 1.66
CA GLU A 66 6.63 -3.98 0.41
C GLU A 66 8.07 -3.48 0.55
N CYS A 67 8.94 -3.99 -0.32
CA CYS A 67 10.27 -3.45 -0.57
C CYS A 67 10.50 -3.37 -2.09
N CYS A 68 10.82 -2.17 -2.58
CA CYS A 68 10.99 -1.89 -4.01
C CYS A 68 9.77 -2.32 -4.87
N GLY A 69 8.55 -2.15 -4.34
CA GLY A 69 7.30 -2.51 -5.03
C GLY A 69 7.02 -4.03 -5.10
N LYS A 70 7.76 -4.84 -4.33
CA LYS A 70 7.49 -6.28 -4.18
C LYS A 70 7.01 -6.55 -2.76
N GLU A 71 5.97 -7.38 -2.61
CA GLU A 71 5.49 -7.82 -1.30
C GLU A 71 6.63 -8.44 -0.49
N PHE A 72 6.74 -8.04 0.76
CA PHE A 72 7.81 -8.45 1.65
C PHE A 72 7.58 -9.89 2.15
N PRO A 73 8.58 -10.78 2.10
CA PRO A 73 8.43 -12.16 2.56
C PRO A 73 8.06 -12.26 4.05
N ILE A 74 7.24 -13.24 4.40
CA ILE A 74 6.80 -13.46 5.79
C ILE A 74 7.85 -14.29 6.53
N TYR A 75 8.41 -13.72 7.60
CA TYR A 75 9.31 -14.40 8.53
C TYR A 75 8.59 -14.62 9.88
N GLU A 76 7.99 -15.79 10.08
CA GLU A 76 7.11 -16.06 11.24
C GLU A 76 7.83 -15.93 12.59
N ASP A 77 9.11 -16.28 12.63
CA ASP A 77 10.02 -16.16 13.77
C ASP A 77 10.27 -14.69 14.19
N VAL A 78 10.35 -13.78 13.21
CA VAL A 78 10.51 -12.33 13.44
C VAL A 78 9.23 -11.69 13.95
N LEU A 79 8.12 -12.05 13.32
CA LEU A 79 6.83 -11.42 13.62
C LEU A 79 6.30 -11.89 14.97
N GLY A 80 6.49 -13.17 15.28
CA GLY A 80 5.85 -13.83 16.40
C GLY A 80 4.35 -14.00 16.20
N ALA A 81 3.73 -14.83 17.04
CA ALA A 81 2.34 -15.28 16.86
C ALA A 81 1.32 -14.13 16.81
N ASP A 82 1.46 -13.13 17.69
CA ASP A 82 0.50 -12.01 17.79
C ASP A 82 0.49 -11.13 16.53
N LEU A 83 1.67 -10.64 16.11
CA LEU A 83 1.77 -9.76 14.94
C LEU A 83 1.38 -10.51 13.66
N LEU A 84 1.79 -11.77 13.54
CA LEU A 84 1.41 -12.61 12.41
C LEU A 84 -0.10 -12.81 12.34
N ALA A 85 -0.77 -13.07 13.47
CA ALA A 85 -2.22 -13.21 13.52
C ALA A 85 -2.95 -11.92 13.12
N ARG A 86 -2.53 -10.78 13.67
CA ARG A 86 -3.09 -9.45 13.32
C ARG A 86 -2.89 -9.12 11.85
N TRP A 87 -1.69 -9.39 11.31
CA TRP A 87 -1.39 -9.18 9.90
C TRP A 87 -2.22 -10.10 8.99
N LYS A 88 -2.35 -11.39 9.33
CA LYS A 88 -3.22 -12.33 8.60
C LYS A 88 -4.68 -11.86 8.59
N ALA A 89 -5.19 -11.37 9.73
CA ALA A 89 -6.54 -10.80 9.82
C ALA A 89 -6.68 -9.54 8.95
N LYS A 90 -5.69 -8.63 8.99
CA LYS A 90 -5.67 -7.42 8.15
C LYS A 90 -5.55 -7.74 6.66
N ARG A 91 -4.85 -8.79 6.28
CA ARG A 91 -4.79 -9.27 4.89
C ARG A 91 -6.17 -9.64 4.39
N VAL A 92 -6.92 -10.45 5.15
CA VAL A 92 -8.29 -10.83 4.80
C VAL A 92 -9.18 -9.60 4.67
N GLU A 93 -9.11 -8.68 5.64
CA GLU A 93 -9.83 -7.42 5.57
C GLU A 93 -9.48 -6.68 4.28
N HIS A 94 -8.20 -6.45 4.00
CA HIS A 94 -7.74 -5.66 2.85
C HIS A 94 -8.20 -6.24 1.52
N THR A 95 -8.05 -7.56 1.34
CA THR A 95 -8.39 -8.26 0.10
C THR A 95 -9.88 -8.51 -0.07
N THR A 96 -10.71 -8.21 0.94
CA THR A 96 -12.17 -8.29 0.81
C THR A 96 -12.67 -7.09 0.01
N GLU A 97 -13.38 -7.34 -1.09
CA GLU A 97 -13.95 -6.29 -1.94
C GLU A 97 -15.13 -5.59 -1.24
N ASP A 98 -16.22 -6.33 -1.00
CA ASP A 98 -17.39 -5.84 -0.27
C ASP A 98 -17.23 -5.99 1.24
N LYS A 99 -16.45 -5.08 1.84
CA LYS A 99 -16.16 -5.08 3.27
C LYS A 99 -17.42 -4.72 4.07
N THR A 100 -17.65 -5.46 5.15
CA THR A 100 -18.70 -5.13 6.13
C THR A 100 -18.04 -4.87 7.47
N TYR A 101 -18.36 -3.73 8.07
CA TYR A 101 -17.88 -3.33 9.38
C TYR A 101 -19.05 -3.27 10.37
N CYS A 102 -18.74 -3.42 11.65
CA CYS A 102 -19.73 -3.17 12.70
C CYS A 102 -20.25 -1.73 12.59
N HIS A 103 -21.57 -1.56 12.54
CA HIS A 103 -22.20 -0.23 12.41
C HIS A 103 -22.01 0.65 13.65
N VAL A 104 -21.64 0.06 14.78
CA VAL A 104 -21.37 0.79 16.03
C VAL A 104 -20.07 1.57 15.87
N PRO A 105 -20.07 2.91 15.85
CA PRO A 105 -18.90 3.70 15.48
C PRO A 105 -17.67 3.48 16.38
N THR A 106 -17.90 3.27 17.68
CA THR A 106 -16.85 2.98 18.65
C THR A 106 -16.26 1.57 18.51
N CYS A 107 -16.95 0.67 17.80
CA CYS A 107 -16.47 -0.68 17.53
C CYS A 107 -15.81 -0.76 16.15
N SER A 108 -16.55 -0.48 15.08
CA SER A 108 -16.08 -0.50 13.68
C SER A 108 -15.26 -1.74 13.29
N ALA A 109 -15.45 -2.87 13.98
CA ALA A 109 -14.69 -4.08 13.73
C ALA A 109 -15.07 -4.67 12.37
N PHE A 110 -14.08 -5.14 11.61
CA PHE A 110 -14.30 -5.86 10.36
C PHE A 110 -15.02 -7.20 10.64
N ILE A 111 -16.04 -7.49 9.83
CA ILE A 111 -16.80 -8.74 9.89
C ILE A 111 -16.46 -9.57 8.65
N VAL A 112 -15.92 -10.76 8.87
CA VAL A 112 -15.48 -11.66 7.80
C VAL A 112 -16.70 -12.11 6.99
N PRO A 113 -16.69 -12.02 5.64
CA PRO A 113 -17.85 -12.38 4.82
C PRO A 113 -18.39 -13.79 5.08
N ALA A 114 -17.50 -14.75 5.35
CA ALA A 114 -17.85 -16.14 5.64
C ALA A 114 -18.69 -16.33 6.92
N THR A 115 -18.74 -15.34 7.81
CA THR A 115 -19.55 -15.38 9.04
C THR A 115 -20.89 -14.65 8.91
N ILE A 116 -21.18 -14.06 7.74
CA ILE A 116 -22.43 -13.35 7.47
C ILE A 116 -23.50 -14.39 7.07
N VAL A 117 -24.66 -14.33 7.72
CA VAL A 117 -25.78 -15.25 7.44
C VAL A 117 -26.91 -14.46 6.79
N GLY A 118 -27.20 -14.77 5.53
CA GLY A 118 -28.09 -13.96 4.71
C GLY A 118 -27.55 -12.53 4.60
N ASN A 119 -28.31 -11.54 5.08
CA ASN A 119 -27.90 -10.14 5.10
C ASN A 119 -27.51 -9.65 6.51
N VAL A 120 -27.34 -10.56 7.47
CA VAL A 120 -27.06 -10.21 8.86
C VAL A 120 -25.61 -10.54 9.20
N ALA A 121 -24.83 -9.49 9.46
CA ALA A 121 -23.44 -9.57 9.86
C ALA A 121 -23.32 -9.35 11.38
N THR A 122 -23.09 -10.42 12.14
CA THR A 122 -22.90 -10.34 13.59
C THR A 122 -21.45 -9.99 13.91
N CYS A 123 -21.25 -8.89 14.65
CA CYS A 123 -19.92 -8.45 15.06
C CYS A 123 -19.30 -9.43 16.08
N PRO A 124 -18.09 -9.94 15.85
CA PRO A 124 -17.43 -10.83 16.82
C PRO A 124 -16.96 -10.12 18.09
N ALA A 125 -16.82 -8.79 18.06
CA ALA A 125 -16.27 -8.00 19.17
C ALA A 125 -17.34 -7.49 20.15
N CYS A 126 -18.49 -7.02 19.64
CA CYS A 126 -19.55 -6.44 20.46
C CYS A 126 -20.93 -7.08 20.26
N HIS A 127 -21.03 -8.11 19.41
CA HIS A 127 -22.26 -8.85 19.10
C HIS A 127 -23.40 -8.03 18.46
N ALA A 128 -23.19 -6.75 18.16
CA ALA A 128 -24.13 -5.95 17.38
C ALA A 128 -24.26 -6.51 15.96
N THR A 129 -25.45 -6.36 15.37
CA THR A 129 -25.77 -6.90 14.04
C THR A 129 -25.85 -5.78 13.01
N THR A 130 -25.07 -5.89 11.95
CA THR A 130 -25.04 -4.97 10.82
C THR A 130 -25.75 -5.58 9.60
N CYS A 131 -26.55 -4.79 8.88
CA CYS A 131 -27.08 -5.19 7.58
C CYS A 131 -25.93 -5.23 6.55
N ALA A 132 -25.68 -6.39 5.94
CA ALA A 132 -24.61 -6.56 4.96
C ALA A 132 -24.87 -5.83 3.64
N ILE A 133 -26.12 -5.39 3.37
CA ILE A 133 -26.47 -4.64 2.16
C ILE A 133 -26.18 -3.14 2.34
N CYS A 134 -26.86 -2.49 3.28
CA CYS A 134 -26.73 -1.05 3.48
C CYS A 134 -25.63 -0.64 4.49
N LYS A 135 -24.98 -1.61 5.13
CA LYS A 135 -23.92 -1.44 6.15
C LYS A 135 -24.37 -0.70 7.43
N ALA A 136 -25.67 -0.43 7.59
CA ALA A 136 -26.28 0.15 8.79
C ALA A 136 -26.65 -0.94 9.84
N GLN A 137 -27.30 -0.54 10.94
CA GLN A 137 -27.88 -1.50 11.89
C GLN A 137 -28.87 -2.43 11.17
N THR A 138 -28.90 -3.71 11.58
CA THR A 138 -29.86 -4.68 11.03
C THR A 138 -31.29 -4.18 11.24
N HIS A 139 -32.12 -4.33 10.21
CA HIS A 139 -33.50 -3.87 10.19
C HIS A 139 -34.38 -4.88 9.45
N ASP A 140 -35.70 -4.79 9.70
CA ASP A 140 -36.70 -5.51 8.93
C ASP A 140 -37.07 -4.73 7.66
N GLY A 141 -37.55 -5.44 6.62
CA GLY A 141 -37.95 -4.82 5.36
C GLY A 141 -36.79 -4.44 4.44
N ALA A 142 -37.10 -3.69 3.37
CA ALA A 142 -36.11 -3.26 2.40
C ALA A 142 -35.15 -2.20 2.97
N CYS A 143 -33.90 -2.22 2.54
CA CYS A 143 -32.94 -1.18 2.88
C CYS A 143 -33.45 0.17 2.36
N GLN A 144 -33.47 1.17 3.25
CA GLN A 144 -33.75 2.54 2.84
C GLN A 144 -32.54 3.09 2.08
N GLU A 145 -32.81 3.93 1.09
CA GLU A 145 -31.74 4.67 0.42
C GLU A 145 -31.10 5.62 1.42
N ASP A 146 -29.77 5.58 1.49
CA ASP A 146 -29.00 6.50 2.31
C ASP A 146 -28.89 7.85 1.56
N HIS A 147 -29.85 8.74 1.84
CA HIS A 147 -29.90 10.07 1.25
C HIS A 147 -28.63 10.88 1.54
N GLN A 148 -28.00 10.72 2.71
CA GLN A 148 -26.76 11.41 3.03
C GLN A 148 -25.61 10.91 2.15
N ALA A 149 -25.51 9.59 1.96
CA ALA A 149 -24.54 9.03 1.02
C ALA A 149 -24.78 9.52 -0.41
N GLN A 150 -26.05 9.63 -0.85
CA GLN A 150 -26.39 10.20 -2.16
C GLN A 150 -25.98 11.66 -2.30
N GLU A 151 -26.23 12.50 -1.30
CA GLU A 151 -25.81 13.91 -1.29
C GLU A 151 -24.29 14.05 -1.40
N VAL A 152 -23.53 13.24 -0.66
CA VAL A 152 -22.06 13.22 -0.74
C VAL A 152 -21.59 12.83 -2.15
N LEU A 153 -22.25 11.86 -2.79
CA LEU A 153 -21.94 11.45 -4.15
C LEU A 153 -22.26 12.54 -5.19
N GLN A 154 -23.34 13.30 -5.01
CA GLN A 154 -23.67 14.43 -5.87
C GLN A 154 -22.63 15.56 -5.73
N ILE A 155 -22.23 15.89 -4.51
CA ILE A 155 -21.16 16.88 -4.26
C ILE A 155 -19.85 16.41 -4.90
N ALA A 156 -19.51 15.13 -4.74
CA ALA A 156 -18.33 14.55 -5.37
C ALA A 156 -18.36 14.69 -6.89
N GLU A 157 -19.49 14.43 -7.54
CA GLU A 157 -19.65 14.61 -8.98
C GLU A 157 -19.47 16.07 -9.40
N GLN A 158 -20.08 17.01 -8.67
CA GLN A 158 -19.94 18.45 -8.92
C GLN A 158 -18.49 18.95 -8.78
N MET A 159 -17.74 18.39 -7.82
CA MET A 159 -16.33 18.72 -7.58
C MET A 159 -15.36 17.93 -8.49
N GLY A 160 -15.87 17.02 -9.33
CA GLY A 160 -15.05 16.16 -10.18
C GLY A 160 -14.23 15.11 -9.42
N TRP A 161 -14.63 14.78 -8.18
CA TRP A 161 -14.03 13.70 -7.40
C TRP A 161 -14.33 12.34 -8.02
N LYS A 162 -13.41 11.39 -7.87
CA LYS A 162 -13.53 10.05 -8.44
C LYS A 162 -13.66 9.00 -7.38
N ARG A 163 -14.49 7.99 -7.63
CA ARG A 163 -14.56 6.79 -6.80
C ARG A 163 -13.54 5.78 -7.26
N CYS A 164 -12.78 5.23 -6.32
CA CYS A 164 -11.91 4.08 -6.60
C CYS A 164 -12.75 2.90 -7.11
N GLY A 165 -12.36 2.29 -8.22
CA GLY A 165 -13.04 1.12 -8.77
C GLY A 165 -13.06 -0.07 -7.81
N ALA A 166 -11.98 -0.25 -7.03
CA ALA A 166 -11.79 -1.38 -6.11
C ALA A 166 -12.45 -1.18 -4.73
N CYS A 167 -12.20 -0.06 -4.05
CA CYS A 167 -12.68 0.15 -2.67
C CYS A 167 -13.79 1.19 -2.53
N LYS A 168 -14.21 1.82 -3.63
CA LYS A 168 -15.27 2.84 -3.70
C LYS A 168 -15.02 4.14 -2.92
N ALA A 169 -13.84 4.32 -2.33
CA ALA A 169 -13.42 5.56 -1.68
C ALA A 169 -13.47 6.75 -2.66
N LEU A 170 -13.87 7.92 -2.17
CA LEU A 170 -13.84 9.17 -2.91
C LEU A 170 -12.43 9.77 -2.88
N ILE A 171 -11.96 10.20 -4.04
CA ILE A 171 -10.61 10.68 -4.29
C ILE A 171 -10.71 12.05 -4.96
N GLU A 172 -10.04 13.03 -4.38
CA GLU A 172 -9.85 14.37 -4.93
C GLU A 172 -8.47 14.44 -5.61
N LEU A 173 -8.42 15.04 -6.81
CA LEU A 173 -7.18 15.43 -7.48
C LEU A 173 -6.99 16.94 -7.33
N ARG A 174 -5.97 17.37 -6.59
CA ARG A 174 -5.66 18.80 -6.41
C ARG A 174 -4.85 19.40 -7.56
N GLY A 175 -4.23 18.55 -8.38
CA GLY A 175 -3.40 18.92 -9.54
C GLY A 175 -2.41 17.82 -9.89
N GLY A 176 -1.83 17.86 -11.09
CA GLY A 176 -0.80 16.91 -11.53
C GLY A 176 -1.29 15.83 -12.51
N CYS A 177 -0.61 14.68 -12.50
CA CYS A 177 -0.85 13.59 -13.42
C CYS A 177 -2.21 12.89 -13.17
N ASN A 178 -2.81 12.35 -14.23
CA ASN A 178 -4.03 11.54 -14.12
C ASN A 178 -3.77 10.12 -13.60
N GLN A 179 -2.52 9.68 -13.45
CA GLN A 179 -2.20 8.43 -12.75
C GLN A 179 -2.45 8.60 -11.26
N MET A 180 -3.45 7.91 -10.73
CA MET A 180 -3.79 7.96 -9.32
C MET A 180 -3.68 6.59 -8.68
N THR A 181 -3.07 6.54 -7.50
CA THR A 181 -3.03 5.35 -6.65
C THR A 181 -3.92 5.59 -5.43
N CYS A 182 -4.97 4.79 -5.29
CA CYS A 182 -5.83 4.86 -4.11
C CYS A 182 -5.07 4.33 -2.88
N ARG A 183 -5.51 4.71 -1.67
CA ARG A 183 -4.97 4.16 -0.41
C ARG A 183 -5.13 2.64 -0.27
N CYS A 184 -5.96 2.00 -1.09
CA CYS A 184 -6.06 0.54 -1.15
C CYS A 184 -5.08 -0.10 -2.16
N GLY A 185 -4.17 0.68 -2.76
CA GLY A 185 -3.20 0.24 -3.76
C GLY A 185 -3.72 0.22 -5.21
N HIS A 186 -5.02 0.40 -5.45
CA HIS A 186 -5.56 0.39 -6.81
C HIS A 186 -5.09 1.61 -7.62
N GLU A 187 -4.38 1.37 -8.72
CA GLU A 187 -3.96 2.38 -9.68
C GLU A 187 -5.00 2.55 -10.80
N PHE A 188 -5.38 3.79 -11.07
CA PHE A 188 -6.39 4.12 -12.07
C PHE A 188 -6.15 5.50 -12.69
N CYS A 189 -6.71 5.71 -13.88
CA CYS A 189 -6.72 7.01 -14.53
C CYS A 189 -7.83 7.89 -13.94
N TYR A 190 -7.49 9.01 -13.31
CA TYR A 190 -8.45 9.93 -12.69
C TYR A 190 -9.44 10.50 -13.71
N LYS A 191 -9.04 10.67 -14.97
CA LYS A 191 -9.92 11.20 -16.03
C LYS A 191 -11.09 10.27 -16.35
N CYS A 192 -10.81 8.97 -16.52
CA CYS A 192 -11.80 8.00 -17.00
C CYS A 192 -12.24 6.95 -15.96
N GLY A 193 -11.52 6.80 -14.85
CA GLY A 193 -11.79 5.79 -13.82
C GLY A 193 -11.31 4.37 -14.15
N ALA A 194 -10.77 4.13 -15.35
CA ALA A 194 -10.25 2.81 -15.75
C ALA A 194 -8.95 2.48 -15.02
N THR A 195 -8.66 1.19 -14.85
CA THR A 195 -7.39 0.69 -14.33
C THR A 195 -6.22 1.29 -15.11
N TRP A 196 -5.15 1.63 -14.40
CA TRP A 196 -3.98 2.22 -15.03
C TRP A 196 -3.44 1.31 -16.14
N HIS A 197 -2.97 1.90 -17.24
CA HIS A 197 -2.59 1.23 -18.50
C HIS A 197 -3.69 0.50 -19.30
N THR A 198 -4.94 0.41 -18.82
CA THR A 198 -6.05 -0.14 -19.61
C THR A 198 -6.88 0.94 -20.32
N CYS A 199 -6.57 2.21 -20.07
CA CYS A 199 -7.22 3.33 -20.71
C CYS A 199 -6.65 3.52 -22.12
N SER A 200 -7.51 3.65 -23.13
CA SER A 200 -7.14 3.95 -24.50
C SER A 200 -6.77 5.43 -24.73
N TYR A 201 -6.48 6.19 -23.68
CA TYR A 201 -5.98 7.54 -23.84
C TYR A 201 -4.52 7.45 -24.32
N GLU A 202 -4.34 7.64 -25.63
CA GLU A 202 -3.07 8.02 -26.23
C GLU A 202 -2.67 9.40 -25.69
N GLY A 203 -2.10 9.42 -24.49
CA GLY A 203 -1.41 10.57 -23.92
C GLY A 203 0.03 10.57 -24.37
N VAL A 204 0.30 10.68 -25.67
CA VAL A 204 1.57 11.25 -26.11
C VAL A 204 1.55 12.68 -25.63
N GLU A 205 2.55 13.09 -24.85
CA GLU A 205 2.78 14.47 -24.47
C GLU A 205 2.70 15.32 -25.74
N VAL A 206 1.61 16.07 -25.90
CA VAL A 206 1.64 17.22 -26.78
C VAL A 206 2.54 18.19 -26.05
N LEU A 207 3.84 18.16 -26.37
CA LEU A 207 4.71 19.30 -26.13
C LEU A 207 3.93 20.48 -26.70
N ASP A 208 3.47 21.35 -25.82
CA ASP A 208 2.69 22.52 -26.19
C ASP A 208 3.42 23.19 -27.36
N GLN A 209 2.69 23.57 -28.42
CA GLN A 209 3.31 24.21 -29.58
C GLN A 209 4.16 25.42 -29.15
N GLU A 210 3.79 26.05 -28.04
CA GLU A 210 4.57 27.10 -27.37
C GLU A 210 5.96 26.66 -26.88
N VAL A 211 6.13 25.42 -26.39
CA VAL A 211 7.43 24.87 -25.95
C VAL A 211 8.32 24.56 -27.15
N LEU A 212 7.76 24.00 -28.23
CA LEU A 212 8.49 23.75 -29.47
C LEU A 212 8.88 25.06 -30.16
N ASP A 213 7.99 26.06 -30.17
CA ASP A 213 8.25 27.37 -30.74
C ASP A 213 9.30 28.16 -29.91
N GLN A 214 9.34 27.98 -28.59
CA GLN A 214 10.38 28.55 -27.72
C GLN A 214 11.75 27.89 -27.94
N ASP A 215 11.83 26.57 -28.16
CA ASP A 215 13.08 25.87 -28.47
C ASP A 215 13.65 26.28 -29.85
N GLU A 216 12.77 26.48 -30.85
CA GLU A 216 13.14 27.03 -32.16
C GLU A 216 13.65 28.48 -32.06
N GLN A 217 13.00 29.33 -31.26
CA GLN A 217 13.48 30.70 -31.00
C GLN A 217 14.82 30.72 -30.27
N LEU A 218 15.03 29.84 -29.29
CA LEU A 218 16.29 29.72 -28.55
C LEU A 218 17.43 29.22 -29.45
N ARG A 219 17.15 28.23 -30.32
CA ARG A 219 18.11 27.76 -31.34
C ARG A 219 18.54 28.88 -32.29
N ARG A 220 17.57 29.64 -32.83
CA ARG A 220 17.88 30.79 -33.71
C ARG A 220 18.69 31.86 -32.99
N TRP A 221 18.42 32.11 -31.71
CA TRP A 221 19.22 33.05 -30.91
C TRP A 221 20.66 32.56 -30.73
N LEU A 222 20.88 31.28 -30.38
CA LEU A 222 22.22 30.69 -30.23
C LEU A 222 23.02 30.68 -31.54
N GLU A 223 22.37 30.45 -32.67
CA GLU A 223 23.01 30.48 -34.00
C GLU A 223 23.33 31.90 -34.48
N SER A 224 22.57 32.90 -34.03
CA SER A 224 22.78 34.31 -34.37
C SER A 224 23.78 35.03 -33.45
N THR A 225 24.19 34.39 -32.35
CA THR A 225 25.15 34.95 -31.41
C THR A 225 26.58 34.76 -31.94
N PRO A 226 27.39 35.82 -32.15
CA PRO A 226 28.77 35.66 -32.61
C PRO A 226 29.57 34.89 -31.57
N ARG A 227 30.21 33.79 -32.00
CA ARG A 227 31.20 33.10 -31.16
C ARG A 227 32.44 33.98 -31.07
N GLY A 228 32.57 34.69 -29.95
CA GLY A 228 33.83 35.31 -29.54
C GLY A 228 34.88 34.27 -29.18
#